data_AF-A0A6D0IML3-F1
#
_entry.id   AF-A0A6D0IML3-F1
#
_cell.length_a   1.000
_cell.length_b   1.000
_cell.length_c   1.000
_cell.angle_alpha   90.00
_cell.angle_beta   90.00
_cell.angle_gamma   90.00
#
_symmetry.space_group_name_H-M   'P 1'
#
loop_
_entity.id
_entity.type
_entity.pdbx_description
1 polymer ?
#
loop_
_entity_poly.entity_id
_entity_poly.type
_entity_poly.pdbx_seq_one_letter_code
_entity_poly.pdbx_strand_id
1 'polypeptide(L)'
;MWRRLIYHPDINYALRQTLVLCLPVAVGLMLGELRFGLLFSLVPACCNIAGLDTPHKRFFKRLIIGASLFATCSLLTQLLLAKDVPLPFLLTGLTLVLGVTAELGPLHAKLLPASLLAAIFTLSLAGYMPVWEPLLIYALGTLWYGLFNWFWFWIWREQPLRESLSLLYRELADYCEAKYSLL
;
A
#
# COMPACT_ATOMS: atom_id res chain seq x y z
N MET A 1 -0.80 -31.08 -8.40
CA MET A 1 -0.34 -30.35 -7.20
C MET A 1 -0.10 -28.86 -7.45
N TRP A 2 0.59 -28.45 -8.51
CA TRP A 2 0.89 -27.03 -8.84
C TRP A 2 -0.32 -26.10 -8.92
N ARG A 3 -1.45 -26.56 -9.49
CA ARG A 3 -2.70 -25.78 -9.50
C ARG A 3 -3.15 -25.41 -8.08
N ARG A 4 -3.20 -26.36 -7.13
CA ARG A 4 -3.61 -26.08 -5.74
C ARG A 4 -2.70 -25.05 -5.02
N LEU A 5 -1.42 -25.00 -5.38
CA LEU A 5 -0.46 -24.06 -4.77
C LEU A 5 -0.67 -22.63 -5.29
N ILE A 6 -0.86 -22.48 -6.60
CA ILE A 6 -1.14 -21.19 -7.24
C ILE A 6 -2.53 -20.66 -6.83
N TYR A 7 -3.48 -21.56 -6.54
CA TYR A 7 -4.82 -21.20 -6.09
C TYR A 7 -4.90 -20.90 -4.58
N HIS A 8 -3.82 -21.02 -3.81
CA HIS A 8 -3.84 -20.63 -2.38
C HIS A 8 -3.85 -19.09 -2.26
N PRO A 9 -4.72 -18.50 -1.42
CA PRO A 9 -4.92 -17.05 -1.38
C PRO A 9 -3.65 -16.31 -0.96
N ASP A 10 -2.95 -16.85 0.03
CA ASP A 10 -1.70 -16.27 0.54
C ASP A 10 -0.59 -16.29 -0.51
N ILE A 11 -0.54 -17.33 -1.34
CA ILE A 11 0.47 -17.46 -2.40
C ILE A 11 0.16 -16.50 -3.54
N ASN A 12 -1.11 -16.39 -3.94
CA ASN A 12 -1.53 -15.43 -4.96
C ASN A 12 -1.30 -13.98 -4.50
N TYR A 13 -1.60 -13.69 -3.22
CA TYR A 13 -1.32 -12.39 -2.61
C TYR A 13 0.18 -12.09 -2.58
N ALA A 14 1.00 -13.02 -2.08
CA ALA A 14 2.45 -12.87 -2.05
C ALA A 14 3.04 -12.70 -3.45
N LEU A 15 2.53 -13.44 -4.44
CA LEU A 15 2.96 -13.36 -5.82
C LEU A 15 2.59 -12.01 -6.45
N ARG A 16 1.39 -11.50 -6.18
CA ARG A 16 0.99 -10.15 -6.61
C ARG A 16 1.90 -9.08 -6.01
N GLN A 17 2.16 -9.13 -4.70
CA GLN A 17 2.98 -8.12 -4.03
C GLN A 17 4.44 -8.15 -4.46
N THR A 18 5.00 -9.34 -4.61
CA THR A 18 6.36 -9.51 -5.13
C THR A 18 6.47 -9.02 -6.57
N LEU A 19 5.49 -9.30 -7.44
CA LEU A 19 5.50 -8.76 -8.81
C LEU A 19 5.39 -7.24 -8.84
N VAL A 20 4.52 -6.65 -8.02
CA VAL A 20 4.36 -5.19 -7.95
C VAL A 20 5.64 -4.50 -7.50
N LEU A 21 6.38 -5.09 -6.57
CA LEU A 21 7.66 -4.57 -6.08
C LEU A 21 8.80 -4.80 -7.07
N CYS A 22 8.88 -5.99 -7.66
CA CYS A 22 10.00 -6.37 -8.53
C CYS A 22 9.93 -5.73 -9.93
N LEU A 23 8.73 -5.49 -10.47
CA LEU A 23 8.59 -4.91 -11.82
C LEU A 23 9.25 -3.54 -11.96
N PRO A 24 9.00 -2.56 -11.07
CA PRO A 24 9.68 -1.26 -11.12
C PRO A 24 11.20 -1.36 -10.98
N VAL A 25 11.69 -2.28 -10.14
CA VAL A 25 13.13 -2.49 -9.94
C VAL A 25 13.77 -3.09 -11.19
N ALA A 26 13.13 -4.08 -11.80
CA ALA A 26 13.62 -4.70 -13.03
C ALA A 26 13.65 -3.72 -14.21
N VAL A 27 12.61 -2.88 -14.34
CA VAL A 27 12.56 -1.81 -15.35
C VAL A 27 13.65 -0.75 -15.09
N GLY A 28 13.83 -0.34 -13.83
CA GLY A 28 14.91 0.57 -13.45
C GLY A 28 16.30 0.02 -13.73
N LEU A 29 16.50 -1.30 -13.57
CA LEU A 29 17.76 -1.97 -13.90
C LEU A 29 18.00 -2.01 -15.42
N MET A 30 16.97 -2.26 -16.22
CA MET A 30 17.08 -2.25 -17.69
C MET A 30 17.33 -0.87 -18.27
N LEU A 31 16.82 0.20 -17.64
CA LEU A 31 17.02 1.58 -18.09
C LEU A 31 18.32 2.20 -17.56
N GLY A 32 19.10 1.48 -16.74
CA GLY A 32 20.34 1.98 -16.13
C GLY A 32 20.13 2.96 -14.95
N GLU A 33 18.88 3.25 -14.61
CA GLU A 33 18.48 4.24 -13.59
C GLU A 33 17.95 3.53 -12.32
N LEU A 34 18.83 2.74 -11.71
CA LEU A 34 18.50 1.85 -10.59
C LEU A 34 17.98 2.62 -9.35
N ARG A 35 18.41 3.87 -9.19
CA ARG A 35 17.95 4.77 -8.12
C ARG A 35 16.46 5.07 -8.24
N PHE A 36 15.99 5.43 -9.44
CA PHE A 36 14.56 5.70 -9.67
C PHE A 36 13.72 4.43 -9.53
N GLY A 37 14.21 3.28 -9.99
CA GLY A 37 13.53 1.99 -9.84
C GLY A 37 13.33 1.58 -8.37
N LEU A 38 14.36 1.76 -7.54
CA LEU A 38 14.27 1.49 -6.09
C LEU A 38 13.33 2.47 -5.39
N LEU A 39 13.43 3.77 -5.69
CA LEU A 39 12.54 4.79 -5.12
C LEU A 39 11.08 4.53 -5.50
N PHE A 40 10.84 4.15 -6.75
CA PHE A 40 9.50 3.81 -7.22
C PHE A 40 8.95 2.54 -6.55
N SER A 41 9.80 1.55 -6.22
CA SER A 41 9.39 0.34 -5.50
C SER A 41 9.04 0.58 -4.02
N LEU A 42 9.58 1.62 -3.39
CA LEU A 42 9.21 1.98 -2.02
C LEU A 42 7.76 2.46 -1.93
N VAL A 43 7.24 3.07 -3.01
CA VAL A 43 5.86 3.58 -3.06
C VAL A 43 4.82 2.45 -2.94
N PRO A 44 4.87 1.36 -3.73
CA PRO A 44 4.07 0.16 -3.52
C PRO A 44 4.14 -0.41 -2.10
N ALA A 45 5.31 -0.39 -1.47
CA ALA A 45 5.45 -0.87 -0.09
C ALA A 45 4.64 0.01 0.87
N CYS A 46 4.70 1.33 0.72
CA CYS A 46 3.85 2.27 1.48
C CYS A 46 2.35 2.06 1.17
N CYS A 47 1.97 1.83 -0.09
CA CYS A 47 0.59 1.55 -0.48
C CYS A 47 0.04 0.25 0.13
N ASN A 48 0.89 -0.78 0.22
CA ASN A 48 0.57 -2.04 0.87
C ASN A 48 0.29 -1.85 2.37
N ILE A 49 1.18 -1.14 3.07
CA ILE A 49 1.03 -0.82 4.50
C ILE A 49 -0.26 -0.02 4.74
N ALA A 50 -0.60 0.91 3.84
CA ALA A 50 -1.86 1.66 3.90
C ALA A 50 -3.12 0.82 3.62
N GLY A 51 -2.98 -0.46 3.28
CA GLY A 51 -4.11 -1.38 3.08
C GLY A 51 -4.95 -1.05 1.85
N LEU A 52 -4.37 -0.37 0.85
CA LEU A 52 -5.05 -0.07 -0.42
C LEU A 52 -5.32 -1.33 -1.25
N ASP A 53 -4.81 -2.49 -0.83
CA ASP A 53 -4.97 -3.78 -1.49
C ASP A 53 -6.33 -4.44 -1.38
N THR A 54 -7.15 -3.96 -0.44
CA THR A 54 -8.44 -4.59 -0.16
C THR A 54 -9.49 -4.14 -1.18
N PRO A 55 -10.09 -5.07 -1.95
CA PRO A 55 -11.09 -4.73 -2.95
C PRO A 55 -12.36 -4.25 -2.25
N HIS A 56 -12.69 -2.96 -2.41
CA HIS A 56 -13.89 -2.35 -1.84
C HIS A 56 -14.66 -1.62 -2.94
N LYS A 57 -15.99 -1.50 -2.80
CA LYS A 57 -16.85 -0.68 -3.71
C LYS A 57 -16.35 0.76 -3.95
N ARG A 58 -15.47 1.29 -3.09
CA ARG A 58 -14.88 2.64 -3.17
C ARG A 58 -13.35 2.60 -3.31
N PHE A 59 -12.80 1.57 -3.94
CA PHE A 59 -11.35 1.38 -4.15
C PHE A 59 -10.68 2.62 -4.76
N PHE A 60 -11.19 3.11 -5.90
CA PHE A 60 -10.65 4.31 -6.56
C PHE A 60 -10.70 5.56 -5.68
N LYS A 61 -11.77 5.74 -4.89
CA LYS A 61 -11.85 6.88 -3.95
C LYS A 61 -10.77 6.79 -2.88
N ARG A 62 -10.53 5.59 -2.31
CA ARG A 62 -9.46 5.38 -1.34
C ARG A 62 -8.08 5.59 -1.96
N LEU A 63 -7.90 5.19 -3.21
CA LEU A 63 -6.65 5.39 -3.94
C LEU A 63 -6.32 6.86 -4.16
N ILE A 64 -7.30 7.64 -4.59
CA ILE A 64 -7.15 9.09 -4.76
C ILE A 64 -6.86 9.76 -3.42
N ILE A 65 -7.57 9.38 -2.35
CA ILE A 65 -7.32 9.92 -1.00
C ILE A 65 -5.90 9.58 -0.53
N GLY A 66 -5.45 8.33 -0.67
CA GLY A 66 -4.09 7.92 -0.31
C GLY A 66 -3.02 8.65 -1.13
N ALA A 67 -3.19 8.74 -2.45
CA ALA A 67 -2.30 9.48 -3.33
C ALA A 67 -2.21 10.96 -2.94
N SER A 68 -3.36 11.61 -2.69
CA SER A 68 -3.40 13.00 -2.26
C SER A 68 -2.74 13.21 -0.89
N LEU A 69 -2.90 12.27 0.05
CA LEU A 69 -2.30 12.35 1.37
C LEU A 69 -0.78 12.19 1.30
N PHE A 70 -0.28 11.23 0.54
CA PHE A 70 1.17 11.03 0.35
C PHE A 70 1.81 12.20 -0.38
N ALA A 71 1.16 12.70 -1.44
CA ALA A 71 1.56 13.91 -2.16
C ALA A 71 1.62 15.13 -1.24
N THR A 72 0.57 15.35 -0.47
CA THR A 72 0.48 16.50 0.46
C THR A 72 1.54 16.39 1.53
N CYS A 73 1.72 15.22 2.14
CA CYS A 73 2.72 14.99 3.19
C CYS A 73 4.16 15.17 2.68
N SER A 74 4.45 14.71 1.46
CA SER A 74 5.73 14.93 0.76
C SER A 74 6.00 16.42 0.50
N LEU A 75 5.00 17.15 0.01
CA LEU A 75 5.15 18.59 -0.24
C LEU A 75 5.32 19.38 1.06
N LEU A 76 4.55 19.04 2.09
CA LEU A 76 4.62 19.67 3.41
C LEU A 76 6.03 19.50 4.01
N THR A 77 6.59 18.29 3.96
CA THR A 77 7.96 18.02 4.42
C THR A 77 9.01 18.84 3.67
N GLN A 78 8.93 18.90 2.35
CA GLN A 78 9.89 19.68 1.55
C GLN A 78 9.75 21.19 1.75
N LEU A 79 8.53 21.71 1.92
CA LEU A 79 8.29 23.13 2.18
C LEU A 79 8.80 23.55 3.56
N LEU A 80 8.58 22.75 4.61
CA LEU A 80 9.14 23.04 5.93
C LEU A 80 10.67 22.97 5.93
N LEU A 81 11.25 22.04 5.17
CA LEU A 81 12.69 21.94 5.05
C LEU A 81 13.28 23.15 4.30
N ALA A 82 12.61 23.66 3.28
CA ALA A 82 12.99 24.89 2.57
C ALA A 82 12.86 26.17 3.43
N LYS A 83 12.16 26.09 4.56
CA LYS A 83 12.00 27.19 5.54
C LYS A 83 12.98 27.08 6.71
N ASP A 84 14.02 26.23 6.60
CA ASP A 84 15.04 25.99 7.63
C ASP A 84 14.46 25.57 8.99
N VAL A 85 13.32 24.89 9.01
CA VAL A 85 12.76 24.37 10.26
C VAL A 85 13.65 23.23 10.77
N PRO A 86 14.12 23.26 12.03
CA PRO A 86 14.93 22.19 12.60
C PRO A 86 14.22 20.83 12.52
N LEU A 87 14.93 19.83 11.96
CA LEU A 87 14.46 18.45 11.77
C LEU A 87 13.74 17.83 12.98
N PRO A 88 14.19 18.02 14.25
CA PRO A 88 13.50 17.46 15.42
C PRO A 88 12.05 17.96 15.56
N PHE A 89 11.80 19.24 15.28
CA PHE A 89 10.46 19.84 15.36
C PHE A 89 9.56 19.35 14.22
N LEU A 90 10.14 19.16 13.04
CA LEU A 90 9.42 18.67 11.87
C LEU A 90 8.93 17.23 12.08
N LEU A 91 9.83 16.35 12.54
CA LEU A 91 9.50 14.96 12.82
C LEU A 91 8.52 14.83 13.98
N THR A 92 8.75 15.51 15.10
CA THR A 92 7.82 15.47 16.25
C THR A 92 6.44 15.99 15.90
N GLY A 93 6.36 17.10 15.15
CA GLY A 93 5.10 17.67 14.69
C GLY A 93 4.32 16.72 13.77
N LEU A 94 4.99 16.14 12.77
CA LEU A 94 4.37 15.16 11.87
C LEU A 94 3.95 13.89 12.60
N THR A 95 4.78 13.35 13.50
CA THR A 95 4.42 12.16 14.28
C THR A 95 3.24 12.41 15.20
N LEU A 96 3.13 13.60 15.78
CA LEU A 96 2.04 13.93 16.70
C LEU A 96 0.73 14.12 15.92
N VAL A 97 0.75 14.90 14.84
CA VAL A 97 -0.44 15.15 14.03
C VAL A 97 -0.92 13.89 13.34
N LEU A 98 -0.03 13.16 12.64
CA LEU A 98 -0.40 11.95 11.90
C LEU A 98 -0.66 10.76 12.85
N GLY A 99 0.05 10.68 13.97
CA GLY A 99 -0.13 9.61 14.97
C GLY A 99 -1.45 9.74 15.73
N VAL A 100 -1.79 10.93 16.23
CA VAL A 100 -3.06 11.15 16.96
C VAL A 100 -4.25 10.98 16.02
N THR A 101 -4.14 11.43 14.77
CA THR A 101 -5.22 11.25 13.79
C THR A 101 -5.38 9.80 13.32
N ALA A 102 -4.39 8.93 13.54
CA ALA A 102 -4.45 7.51 13.19
C ALA A 102 -5.49 6.75 14.03
N GLU A 103 -5.68 7.16 15.29
CA GLU A 103 -6.63 6.54 16.23
C GLU A 103 -8.11 6.83 15.91
N LEU A 104 -8.40 7.80 15.02
CA LEU A 104 -9.78 8.20 14.70
C LEU A 104 -10.56 7.15 13.91
N GLY A 105 -9.90 6.13 13.32
CA GLY A 105 -10.62 5.02 12.70
C GLY A 105 -9.73 4.03 11.93
N PRO A 106 -10.28 2.86 11.54
CA PRO A 106 -9.50 1.73 11.03
C PRO A 106 -8.82 2.02 9.68
N LEU A 107 -9.36 2.97 8.90
CA LEU A 107 -8.76 3.41 7.64
C LEU A 107 -7.60 4.38 7.89
N HIS A 108 -7.79 5.33 8.82
CA HIS A 108 -6.79 6.31 9.23
C HIS A 108 -5.59 5.61 9.89
N ALA A 109 -5.85 4.59 10.72
CA ALA A 109 -4.85 3.75 11.38
C ALA A 109 -3.83 3.10 10.42
N LYS A 110 -4.21 2.85 9.16
CA LYS A 110 -3.31 2.27 8.14
C LYS A 110 -2.69 3.34 7.24
N LEU A 111 -3.49 4.32 6.81
CA LEU A 111 -3.06 5.36 5.86
C LEU A 111 -2.05 6.35 6.43
N LEU A 112 -2.23 6.76 7.69
CA LEU A 112 -1.40 7.78 8.32
C LEU A 112 0.03 7.31 8.63
N PRO A 113 0.28 6.10 9.20
CA PRO A 113 1.66 5.61 9.34
C PRO A 113 2.34 5.40 7.98
N ALA A 114 1.61 5.01 6.93
CA ALA A 114 2.15 4.94 5.58
C ALA A 114 2.53 6.33 5.02
N SER A 115 1.72 7.37 5.32
CA SER A 115 2.05 8.75 4.94
C SER A 115 3.26 9.30 5.68
N LEU A 116 3.45 8.88 6.94
CA LEU A 116 4.62 9.22 7.74
C LEU A 116 5.88 8.54 7.20
N LEU A 117 5.79 7.28 6.77
CA LEU A 117 6.85 6.59 6.03
C LEU A 117 7.24 7.34 4.75
N ALA A 118 6.25 7.78 3.97
CA ALA A 118 6.51 8.60 2.78
C ALA A 118 7.23 9.91 3.13
N ALA A 119 6.87 10.56 4.24
CA ALA A 119 7.52 11.76 4.75
C ALA A 119 8.98 11.53 5.20
N ILE A 120 9.26 10.38 5.83
CA ILE A 120 10.64 10.03 6.20
C ILE A 120 11.49 9.77 4.95
N PHE A 121 10.92 9.08 3.96
CA PHE A 121 11.61 8.84 2.71
C PHE A 121 11.88 10.14 1.95
N THR A 122 10.93 11.10 1.92
CA THR A 122 11.15 12.41 1.26
C THR A 122 12.25 13.22 1.92
N LEU A 123 12.40 13.14 3.25
CA LEU A 123 13.53 13.73 3.96
C LEU A 123 14.87 13.10 3.52
N SER A 124 14.90 11.78 3.29
CA SER A 124 16.10 11.10 2.78
C SER A 124 16.46 11.51 1.33
N LEU A 125 15.51 12.06 0.58
CA LEU A 125 15.70 12.56 -0.79
C LEU A 125 16.02 14.06 -0.83
N ALA A 126 15.85 14.76 0.28
CA ALA A 126 16.07 16.19 0.35
C ALA A 126 17.53 16.56 0.04
N GLY A 127 17.71 17.50 -0.88
CA GLY A 127 19.04 17.95 -1.34
C GLY A 127 19.57 17.22 -2.57
N TYR A 128 18.98 16.09 -2.97
CA TYR A 128 19.37 15.38 -4.19
C TYR A 128 18.45 15.62 -5.38
N MET A 129 17.21 16.04 -5.13
CA MET A 129 16.16 16.15 -6.13
C MET A 129 15.33 17.43 -5.94
N PRO A 130 14.84 18.06 -7.02
CA PRO A 130 13.91 19.18 -6.94
C PRO A 130 12.62 18.80 -6.21
N VAL A 131 11.94 19.79 -5.62
CA VAL A 131 10.74 19.63 -4.80
C VAL A 131 9.63 18.82 -5.51
N TRP A 132 9.49 18.98 -6.83
CA TRP A 132 8.42 18.36 -7.62
C TRP A 132 8.63 16.87 -7.94
N GLU A 133 9.87 16.37 -7.91
CA GLU A 133 10.18 14.99 -8.32
C GLU A 133 9.60 13.94 -7.35
N PRO A 134 9.80 14.06 -6.02
CA PRO A 134 9.20 13.12 -5.07
C PRO A 134 7.67 13.11 -5.16
N LEU A 135 7.04 14.28 -5.33
CA LEU A 135 5.59 14.38 -5.54
C LEU A 135 5.12 13.51 -6.71
N LEU A 136 5.79 13.62 -7.86
CA LEU A 136 5.45 12.85 -9.06
C LEU A 136 5.69 11.35 -8.85
N ILE A 137 6.78 10.97 -8.18
CA ILE A 137 7.10 9.57 -7.90
C ILE A 137 6.02 8.93 -7.01
N TYR A 138 5.58 9.60 -5.94
CA TYR A 138 4.51 9.08 -5.08
C TYR A 138 3.16 9.03 -5.80
N ALA A 139 2.82 10.05 -6.60
CA ALA A 139 1.58 10.07 -7.37
C ALA A 139 1.56 8.98 -8.45
N LEU A 140 2.64 8.82 -9.21
CA LEU A 140 2.75 7.79 -10.24
C LEU A 140 2.86 6.39 -9.63
N GLY A 141 3.59 6.22 -8.54
CA GLY A 141 3.73 4.94 -7.84
C GLY A 141 2.42 4.45 -7.24
N THR A 142 1.62 5.35 -6.64
CA THR A 142 0.28 5.03 -6.13
C THR A 142 -0.70 4.69 -7.26
N LEU A 143 -0.62 5.39 -8.40
CA LEU A 143 -1.41 5.07 -9.59
C LEU A 143 -1.03 3.72 -10.19
N TRP A 144 0.28 3.44 -10.35
CA TRP A 144 0.78 2.15 -10.83
C TRP A 144 0.29 1.00 -9.96
N TYR A 145 0.41 1.16 -8.63
CA TYR A 145 -0.07 0.20 -7.66
C TYR A 145 -1.57 -0.09 -7.83
N GLY A 146 -2.37 0.98 -7.97
CA GLY A 146 -3.80 0.89 -8.18
C GLY A 146 -4.19 0.17 -9.47
N LEU A 147 -3.55 0.53 -10.57
CA LEU A 147 -3.78 -0.05 -11.89
C LEU A 147 -3.38 -1.52 -11.92
N PHE A 148 -2.22 -1.87 -11.36
CA PHE A 148 -1.76 -3.25 -11.30
C PHE A 148 -2.69 -4.12 -10.45
N ASN A 149 -3.08 -3.64 -9.27
CA ASN A 149 -4.04 -4.36 -8.43
C ASN A 149 -5.38 -4.53 -9.14
N TRP A 150 -5.89 -3.50 -9.81
CA TRP A 150 -7.13 -3.60 -10.57
C TRP A 150 -7.03 -4.61 -11.72
N PHE A 151 -5.93 -4.58 -12.48
CA PHE A 151 -5.66 -5.54 -13.55
C PHE A 151 -5.58 -6.97 -13.03
N TRP A 152 -4.88 -7.18 -11.90
CA TRP A 152 -4.79 -8.47 -11.24
C TRP A 152 -6.18 -8.97 -10.79
N PHE A 153 -6.99 -8.11 -10.18
CA PHE A 153 -8.35 -8.50 -9.78
C PHE A 153 -9.28 -8.77 -10.96
N TRP A 154 -9.08 -8.08 -12.09
CA TRP A 154 -9.84 -8.34 -13.30
C TRP A 154 -9.56 -9.74 -13.85
N ILE A 155 -8.29 -10.18 -13.83
CA ILE A 155 -7.88 -11.52 -14.28
C ILE A 155 -8.37 -12.61 -13.30
N TRP A 156 -8.40 -12.34 -11.98
CA TRP A 156 -8.66 -13.34 -10.93
C TRP A 156 -10.03 -13.17 -10.22
N ARG A 157 -11.01 -12.59 -10.91
CA ARG A 157 -12.28 -12.05 -10.35
C ARG A 157 -13.16 -13.07 -9.60
N GLU A 158 -12.98 -14.37 -9.81
CA GLU A 158 -13.84 -15.42 -9.24
C GLU A 158 -13.32 -16.06 -7.95
N GLN A 159 -12.06 -15.84 -7.55
CA GLN A 159 -11.44 -16.57 -6.43
C GLN A 159 -11.81 -16.12 -5.01
N PRO A 160 -11.82 -14.82 -4.66
CA PRO A 160 -12.14 -14.42 -3.28
C PRO A 160 -13.59 -14.76 -2.90
N LEU A 161 -14.49 -14.83 -3.88
CA LEU A 161 -15.87 -15.27 -3.69
C LEU A 161 -15.97 -16.78 -3.43
N ARG A 162 -15.18 -17.61 -4.16
CA ARG A 162 -15.18 -19.07 -4.00
C ARG A 162 -14.59 -19.50 -2.65
N GLU A 163 -13.57 -18.82 -2.16
CA GLU A 163 -12.92 -19.15 -0.89
C GLU A 163 -13.74 -18.74 0.33
N SER A 164 -14.30 -17.53 0.34
CA SER A 164 -15.20 -17.08 1.40
C SER A 164 -16.40 -18.01 1.53
N LEU A 165 -16.97 -18.47 0.40
CA LEU A 165 -18.00 -19.50 0.41
C LEU A 165 -17.49 -20.83 0.96
N SER A 166 -16.30 -21.31 0.54
CA SER A 166 -15.78 -22.60 1.01
C SER A 166 -15.47 -22.64 2.52
N LEU A 167 -14.98 -21.53 3.09
CA LEU A 167 -14.73 -21.39 4.52
C LEU A 167 -16.04 -21.33 5.30
N LEU A 168 -17.02 -20.55 4.83
CA LEU A 168 -18.36 -20.54 5.39
C LEU A 168 -18.98 -21.93 5.39
N TYR A 169 -18.87 -22.68 4.29
CA TYR A 169 -19.41 -24.04 4.22
C TYR A 169 -18.71 -25.01 5.19
N ARG A 170 -17.41 -24.84 5.44
CA ARG A 170 -16.67 -25.63 6.43
C ARG A 170 -17.09 -25.30 7.86
N GLU A 171 -17.11 -24.02 8.23
CA GLU A 171 -17.56 -23.61 9.56
C GLU A 171 -19.01 -24.05 9.82
N LEU A 172 -19.86 -23.99 8.80
CA LEU A 172 -21.25 -24.44 8.91
C LEU A 172 -21.35 -25.96 9.06
N ALA A 173 -20.48 -26.73 8.39
CA ALA A 173 -20.40 -28.18 8.57
C ALA A 173 -19.92 -28.55 9.98
N ASP A 174 -18.86 -27.90 10.46
CA ASP A 174 -18.31 -28.12 11.81
C ASP A 174 -19.34 -27.75 12.90
N TYR A 175 -20.08 -26.65 12.69
CA TYR A 175 -21.18 -26.26 13.58
C TYR A 175 -22.31 -27.29 13.60
N CYS A 176 -22.69 -27.82 12.43
CA CYS A 176 -23.69 -28.88 12.34
C CYS A 176 -23.24 -30.15 13.06
N GLU A 177 -21.99 -30.58 12.87
CA GLU A 177 -21.43 -31.78 13.50
C GLU A 177 -21.36 -31.62 15.03
N ALA A 178 -20.91 -30.46 15.52
CA ALA A 178 -20.93 -30.12 16.95
C ALA A 178 -22.35 -30.15 17.53
N LYS A 179 -23.35 -29.61 16.81
CA LYS A 179 -24.75 -29.63 17.24
C LYS A 179 -25.32 -31.04 17.30
N TYR A 180 -24.97 -31.91 16.36
CA TYR A 180 -25.40 -33.32 16.37
C TYR A 180 -24.73 -34.13 17.47
N SER A 181 -23.50 -33.80 17.86
CA SER A 181 -22.80 -34.48 18.96
C SER A 181 -23.32 -34.13 20.36
N LEU A 182 -24.08 -33.04 20.48
CA LEU A 182 -24.69 -32.57 21.74
C LEU A 182 -26.13 -33.08 21.95
N LEU A 183 -26.72 -33.74 20.96
CA LEU A 183 -28.03 -34.39 21.01
C LEU A 183 -27.88 -35.89 21.29
#